data_AF-A0A1U7P2Y7-F1
#
_entry.id   AF-A0A1U7P2Y7-F1
#
_cell.length_a   1.000
_cell.length_b   1.000
_cell.length_c   1.000
_cell.angle_alpha   90.00
_cell.angle_beta   90.00
_cell.angle_gamma   90.00
#
_symmetry.space_group_name_H-M   'P 1'
#
loop_
_entity.id
_entity.type
_entity.pdbx_description
1 polymer ?
#
loop_
_entity_poly.entity_id
_entity_poly.type
_entity_poly.pdbx_seq_one_letter_code
_entity_poly.pdbx_strand_id
1 'polypeptide(L)'
;MKIIFRHSRGRGEYEMSGDSDGYTTADVVDKHLTVVLSPNWRINTGLVIRRAEGKTRIRSEVKGEHIGVQRQVCAALLLNPTVRSQSGVDSGGQLLDYIEASHIEINGDQFVFHAETIQLSDATAEAHINVAKRAGEVQELWRRADELPFYVSEAIKQHQEGVTSGNPVSKATFKSYEQLPKFVASTDPEAEELMEGAGDLLPGLQTLTNAPVSRPLFDVELIPVQEVELKRRTIAAWRKWQLTSSRGHSGRVFREGVRAAYDSTCLICGVRLPPTPGNAAGVDAAHVLPWRQYELDEVYNGVCLCKTHHWAFDNRLLAIIADDASDDYRVEIPERARNALLARGETAMLSWLESFVGVIPEARLPRDPLLRPRREFLNILAANQELD
;
A
#
# COMPACT_ATOMS: atom_id res chain seq x y z
N MET A 1 21.77 0.42 31.27
CA MET A 1 21.00 -0.87 31.39
C MET A 1 20.61 -1.34 30.00
N LYS A 2 20.52 -2.65 29.76
CA LYS A 2 20.25 -3.24 28.43
C LYS A 2 19.12 -4.27 28.46
N ILE A 3 18.36 -4.34 27.38
CA ILE A 3 17.54 -5.50 27.01
C ILE A 3 18.40 -6.36 26.09
N ILE A 4 18.83 -7.54 26.53
CA ILE A 4 19.78 -8.40 25.80
C ILE A 4 19.14 -9.74 25.40
N PHE A 5 19.41 -10.17 24.18
CA PHE A 5 19.09 -11.51 23.70
C PHE A 5 20.08 -12.52 24.26
N ARG A 6 19.57 -13.64 24.77
CA ARG A 6 20.40 -14.76 25.19
C ARG A 6 20.01 -16.02 24.44
N HIS A 7 21.02 -16.63 23.81
CA HIS A 7 20.88 -17.89 23.09
C HIS A 7 20.45 -19.01 24.04
N SER A 8 19.63 -19.92 23.52
CA SER A 8 19.28 -21.18 24.17
C SER A 8 19.36 -22.30 23.13
N ARG A 9 19.22 -23.57 23.55
CA ARG A 9 19.15 -24.73 22.63
C ARG A 9 17.93 -24.69 21.69
N GLY A 10 17.00 -23.76 21.88
CA GLY A 10 15.82 -23.55 21.03
C GLY A 10 15.59 -22.06 20.75
N ARG A 11 14.39 -21.57 21.05
CA ARG A 11 14.08 -20.14 20.95
C ARG A 11 14.76 -19.39 22.10
N GLY A 12 15.71 -18.52 21.79
CA GLY A 12 16.36 -17.65 22.78
C GLY A 12 15.37 -16.67 23.41
N GLU A 13 15.76 -16.04 24.51
CA GLU A 13 14.92 -15.18 25.35
C GLU A 13 15.58 -13.81 25.56
N TYR A 14 14.77 -12.78 25.80
CA TYR A 14 15.23 -11.45 26.14
C TYR A 14 15.25 -11.26 27.66
N GLU A 15 16.35 -10.72 28.16
CA GLU A 15 16.62 -10.49 29.58
C GLU A 15 17.04 -9.04 29.81
N MET A 16 16.82 -8.52 31.01
CA MET A 16 17.44 -7.28 31.47
C MET A 16 18.88 -7.55 31.92
N SER A 17 19.80 -6.63 31.63
CA SER A 17 21.20 -6.74 32.04
C SER A 17 21.82 -5.38 32.36
N GLY A 18 22.80 -5.36 33.27
CA GLY A 18 23.49 -4.16 33.74
C GLY A 18 22.65 -3.29 34.68
N ASP A 19 23.10 -2.07 34.86
CA ASP A 19 22.51 -1.03 35.71
C ASP A 19 22.41 0.29 34.94
N SER A 20 21.62 1.23 35.45
CA SER A 20 21.47 2.60 34.93
C SER A 20 20.82 3.45 35.99
N ASP A 21 21.19 4.73 36.08
CA ASP A 21 20.48 5.71 36.91
C ASP A 21 20.34 5.30 38.39
N GLY A 22 21.31 4.53 38.89
CA GLY A 22 21.29 3.99 40.26
C GLY A 22 20.38 2.77 40.47
N TYR A 23 19.68 2.30 39.43
CA TYR A 23 18.85 1.10 39.47
C TYR A 23 19.55 -0.11 38.85
N THR A 24 19.29 -1.27 39.44
CA THR A 24 19.76 -2.58 38.99
C THR A 24 18.62 -3.37 38.33
N THR A 25 18.94 -4.50 37.71
CA THR A 25 17.91 -5.40 37.15
C THR A 25 16.94 -5.98 38.20
N ALA A 26 17.28 -5.94 39.49
CA ALA A 26 16.38 -6.39 40.56
C ALA A 26 15.26 -5.38 40.82
N ASP A 27 15.55 -4.08 40.67
CA ASP A 27 14.62 -2.99 40.97
C ASP A 27 13.48 -2.90 39.96
N VAL A 28 13.65 -3.50 38.78
CA VAL A 28 12.68 -3.48 37.68
C VAL A 28 11.83 -4.74 37.60
N VAL A 29 12.02 -5.70 38.51
CA VAL A 29 11.21 -6.93 38.58
C VAL A 29 9.76 -6.60 38.93
N ASP A 30 8.83 -7.32 38.32
CA ASP A 30 7.37 -7.17 38.42
C ASP A 30 6.82 -5.82 37.92
N LYS A 31 7.60 -5.11 37.09
CA LYS A 31 7.19 -3.86 36.45
C LYS A 31 6.81 -4.07 34.98
N HIS A 32 5.85 -3.27 34.52
CA HIS A 32 5.41 -3.21 33.12
C HIS A 32 6.41 -2.39 32.30
N LEU A 33 6.88 -2.95 31.20
CA LEU A 33 7.87 -2.34 30.33
C LEU A 33 7.21 -1.39 29.33
N THR A 34 7.57 -0.12 29.39
CA THR A 34 7.31 0.87 28.35
C THR A 34 8.62 1.24 27.67
N VAL A 35 8.66 1.17 26.34
CA VAL A 35 9.83 1.57 25.55
C VAL A 35 9.58 2.95 24.93
N VAL A 36 10.51 3.87 25.13
CA VAL A 36 10.49 5.20 24.53
C VAL A 36 11.52 5.23 23.40
N LEU A 37 11.05 5.51 22.19
CA LEU A 37 11.89 5.57 20.97
C LEU A 37 12.26 7.01 20.61
N SER A 38 11.39 7.96 20.94
CA SER A 38 11.64 9.40 20.88
C SER A 38 10.74 10.11 21.90
N PRO A 39 10.95 11.41 22.21
CA PRO A 39 10.19 12.11 23.25
C PRO A 39 8.66 12.01 23.10
N ASN A 40 8.16 11.94 21.86
CA ASN A 40 6.74 11.85 21.52
C ASN A 40 6.33 10.46 21.03
N TRP A 41 7.18 9.44 21.19
CA TRP A 41 6.93 8.10 20.70
C TRP A 41 7.22 7.06 21.78
N ARG A 42 6.13 6.61 22.42
CA ARG A 42 6.14 5.65 23.52
C ARG A 42 5.31 4.44 23.15
N ILE A 43 5.81 3.26 23.50
CA ILE A 43 5.12 1.98 23.31
C ILE A 43 5.00 1.31 24.67
N ASN A 44 3.79 1.26 25.23
CA ASN A 44 3.52 0.34 26.32
C ASN A 44 3.54 -1.07 25.75
N THR A 45 4.56 -1.86 26.08
CA THR A 45 4.78 -3.14 25.38
C THR A 45 3.78 -4.23 25.78
N GLY A 46 3.04 -4.03 26.89
CA GLY A 46 2.21 -5.09 27.49
C GLY A 46 3.04 -6.24 28.07
N LEU A 47 4.37 -6.06 28.17
CA LEU A 47 5.29 -7.04 28.73
C LEU A 47 5.67 -6.64 30.15
N VAL A 48 5.90 -7.65 30.98
CA VAL A 48 6.30 -7.51 32.37
C VAL A 48 7.67 -8.16 32.56
N ILE A 49 8.48 -7.54 33.39
CA ILE A 49 9.78 -8.08 33.78
C ILE A 49 9.55 -9.07 34.92
N ARG A 50 10.01 -10.31 34.77
CA ARG A 50 9.82 -11.38 35.76
C ARG A 50 11.14 -12.05 36.08
N ARG A 51 11.27 -12.55 37.31
CA ARG A 51 12.39 -13.41 37.68
C ARG A 51 12.10 -14.87 37.30
N ALA A 52 12.94 -15.45 36.45
CA ALA A 52 12.84 -16.84 36.03
C ALA A 52 14.23 -17.46 35.91
N GLU A 53 14.45 -18.61 36.56
CA GLU A 53 15.73 -19.33 36.56
C GLU A 53 16.90 -18.44 37.05
N GLY A 54 16.65 -17.60 38.06
CA GLY A 54 17.63 -16.67 38.60
C GLY A 54 17.89 -15.41 37.75
N LYS A 55 17.29 -15.33 36.55
CA LYS A 55 17.48 -14.26 35.57
C LYS A 55 16.26 -13.34 35.47
N THR A 56 16.49 -12.11 35.03
CA THR A 56 15.46 -11.08 34.87
C THR A 56 14.95 -11.09 33.42
N ARG A 57 13.87 -11.83 33.16
CA ARG A 57 13.32 -12.09 31.81
C ARG A 57 12.17 -11.13 31.48
N ILE A 58 11.98 -10.83 30.20
CA ILE A 58 10.82 -10.06 29.71
C ILE A 58 9.76 -11.03 29.19
N ARG A 59 8.55 -10.99 29.74
CA ARG A 59 7.46 -11.93 29.42
C ARG A 59 6.11 -11.23 29.25
N SER A 60 5.20 -11.86 28.51
CA SER A 60 3.78 -11.47 28.48
C SER A 60 3.08 -12.10 29.69
N GLU A 61 2.12 -11.41 30.29
CA GLU A 61 1.34 -11.96 31.41
C GLU A 61 0.44 -13.11 30.95
N VAL A 62 -0.29 -12.91 29.84
CA VAL A 62 -0.99 -13.99 29.15
C VAL A 62 -0.13 -14.50 28.00
N LYS A 63 0.10 -15.81 27.96
CA LYS A 63 0.95 -16.43 26.95
C LYS A 63 0.41 -16.18 25.55
N GLY A 64 1.21 -15.48 24.73
CA GLY A 64 0.90 -15.23 23.32
C GLY A 64 -0.09 -14.09 23.07
N GLU A 65 -0.47 -13.36 24.11
CA GLU A 65 -1.26 -12.13 23.99
C GLU A 65 -0.47 -11.05 23.24
N HIS A 66 0.70 -10.68 23.77
CA HIS A 66 1.56 -9.68 23.16
C HIS A 66 2.75 -10.30 22.40
N ILE A 67 3.17 -9.65 21.32
CA ILE A 67 4.40 -10.01 20.62
C ILE A 67 5.60 -9.54 21.44
N GLY A 68 6.74 -10.21 21.31
CA GLY A 68 7.93 -9.88 22.11
C GLY A 68 8.51 -8.49 21.81
N VAL A 69 9.20 -7.90 22.78
CA VAL A 69 9.76 -6.54 22.72
C VAL A 69 10.55 -6.30 21.44
N GLN A 70 11.36 -7.28 21.01
CA GLN A 70 12.17 -7.17 19.81
C GLN A 70 11.32 -6.96 18.55
N ARG A 71 10.15 -7.61 18.44
CA ARG A 71 9.26 -7.43 17.29
C ARG A 71 8.54 -6.11 17.34
N GLN A 72 8.15 -5.65 18.52
CA GLN A 72 7.50 -4.35 18.68
C GLN A 72 8.45 -3.21 18.30
N VAL A 73 9.70 -3.26 18.78
CA VAL A 73 10.72 -2.25 18.49
C VAL A 73 11.16 -2.28 17.02
N CYS A 74 11.47 -3.47 16.47
CA CYS A 74 11.84 -3.58 15.06
C CYS A 74 10.73 -3.11 14.12
N ALA A 75 9.47 -3.51 14.38
CA ALA A 75 8.34 -3.05 13.59
C ALA A 75 8.18 -1.54 13.69
N ALA A 76 8.20 -0.97 14.89
CA ALA A 76 8.06 0.47 15.10
C ALA A 76 9.12 1.27 14.35
N LEU A 77 10.37 0.82 14.36
CA LEU A 77 11.50 1.51 13.71
C LEU A 77 11.70 1.11 12.23
N LEU A 78 10.77 0.36 11.63
CA LEU A 78 10.88 -0.17 10.27
C LEU A 78 12.21 -0.90 9.99
N LEU A 79 12.79 -1.54 11.01
CA LEU A 79 13.94 -2.44 10.88
C LEU A 79 13.46 -3.78 10.32
N ASN A 80 14.32 -4.71 9.91
CA ASN A 80 13.82 -6.02 9.46
C ASN A 80 13.22 -6.89 10.57
N PRO A 81 12.34 -7.85 10.20
CA PRO A 81 11.80 -8.78 11.17
C PRO A 81 12.91 -9.66 11.73
N THR A 82 12.95 -9.77 13.06
CA THR A 82 14.01 -10.52 13.73
C THR A 82 13.60 -11.96 14.08
N VAL A 83 14.57 -12.87 13.93
CA VAL A 83 14.49 -14.25 14.39
C VAL A 83 14.90 -14.35 15.87
N ARG A 84 14.81 -15.55 16.45
CA ARG A 84 15.17 -15.82 17.86
C ARG A 84 15.91 -17.15 18.02
N SER A 85 16.53 -17.67 16.97
CA SER A 85 17.28 -18.92 17.01
C SER A 85 18.48 -18.82 16.08
N GLN A 86 19.54 -19.54 16.42
CA GLN A 86 20.73 -19.62 15.57
C GLN A 86 20.40 -20.15 14.18
N SER A 87 19.58 -21.20 14.11
CA SER A 87 19.09 -21.74 12.83
C SER A 87 18.37 -20.72 11.96
N GLY A 88 17.70 -19.74 12.57
CA GLY A 88 17.06 -18.66 11.83
C GLY A 88 18.06 -17.70 11.22
N VAL A 89 19.17 -17.43 11.93
CA VAL A 89 20.29 -16.61 11.44
C VAL A 89 21.03 -17.31 10.33
N ASP A 90 21.32 -18.60 10.51
CA ASP A 90 22.00 -19.42 9.52
C ASP A 90 21.17 -19.53 8.22
N SER A 91 19.85 -19.31 8.30
CA SER A 91 18.93 -19.24 7.15
C SER A 91 18.78 -17.83 6.57
N GLY A 92 19.65 -16.89 6.93
CA GLY A 92 19.64 -15.50 6.45
C GLY A 92 18.79 -14.54 7.28
N GLY A 93 18.31 -14.94 8.46
CA GLY A 93 17.55 -14.08 9.35
C GLY A 93 18.44 -13.14 10.19
N GLN A 94 17.86 -12.04 10.68
CA GLN A 94 18.53 -11.07 11.54
C GLN A 94 18.16 -11.27 13.01
N LEU A 95 19.10 -11.11 13.93
CA LEU A 95 18.88 -11.02 15.37
C LEU A 95 18.88 -9.57 15.83
N LEU A 96 18.08 -9.30 16.87
CA LEU A 96 18.31 -8.15 17.74
C LEU A 96 19.07 -8.64 18.96
N ASP A 97 20.35 -8.27 19.06
CA ASP A 97 21.25 -8.71 20.12
C ASP A 97 21.01 -7.95 21.41
N TYR A 98 20.92 -6.62 21.34
CA TYR A 98 20.48 -5.83 22.46
C TYR A 98 19.87 -4.48 22.07
N ILE A 99 19.12 -3.93 23.03
CA ILE A 99 18.72 -2.52 23.09
C ILE A 99 19.37 -1.94 24.34
N GLU A 100 20.11 -0.86 24.18
CA GLU A 100 20.72 -0.10 25.27
C GLU A 100 19.88 1.14 25.56
N ALA A 101 19.69 1.43 26.86
CA ALA A 101 19.01 2.64 27.30
C ALA A 101 20.00 3.77 27.57
N SER A 102 19.59 4.98 27.21
CA SER A 102 20.24 6.23 27.63
C SER A 102 19.87 6.60 29.07
N HIS A 103 18.62 6.35 29.44
CA HIS A 103 18.07 6.62 30.76
C HIS A 103 16.91 5.67 31.05
N ILE A 104 16.63 5.42 32.33
CA ILE A 104 15.45 4.68 32.78
C ILE A 104 14.70 5.40 33.89
N GLU A 105 13.39 5.22 33.92
CA GLU A 105 12.52 5.73 34.98
C GLU A 105 11.69 4.59 35.58
N ILE A 106 11.45 4.67 36.89
CA ILE A 106 10.56 3.76 37.61
C ILE A 106 9.43 4.59 38.23
N ASN A 107 8.22 4.40 37.71
CA ASN A 107 7.03 5.14 38.12
C ASN A 107 5.98 4.14 38.64
N GLY A 108 6.07 3.79 39.93
CA GLY A 108 5.20 2.77 40.52
C GLY A 108 5.43 1.40 39.91
N ASP A 109 4.42 0.88 39.21
CA ASP A 109 4.46 -0.39 38.48
C ASP A 109 5.03 -0.27 37.06
N GLN A 110 5.28 0.95 36.57
CA GLN A 110 5.84 1.19 35.25
C GLN A 110 7.37 1.26 35.31
N PHE A 111 7.99 0.60 34.34
CA PHE A 111 9.41 0.73 34.01
C PHE A 111 9.52 1.35 32.62
N VAL A 112 10.02 2.58 32.56
CA VAL A 112 10.16 3.35 31.32
C VAL A 112 11.62 3.24 30.85
N PHE A 113 11.81 2.66 29.67
CA PHE A 113 13.11 2.38 29.09
C PHE A 113 13.34 3.30 27.88
N HIS A 114 14.26 4.26 27.98
CA HIS A 114 14.57 5.19 26.89
C HIS A 114 15.64 4.61 25.97
N ALA A 115 15.22 3.97 24.89
CA ALA A 115 16.11 3.29 23.97
C ALA A 115 17.03 4.29 23.24
N GLU A 116 18.33 3.99 23.23
CA GLU A 116 19.37 4.82 22.62
C GLU A 116 20.03 4.13 21.44
N THR A 117 20.49 2.89 21.65
CA THR A 117 21.21 2.11 20.65
C THR A 117 20.61 0.72 20.54
N ILE A 118 20.44 0.25 19.31
CA ILE A 118 20.09 -1.14 19.01
C ILE A 118 21.26 -1.79 18.29
N GLN A 119 21.69 -2.96 18.74
CA GLN A 119 22.60 -3.80 17.98
C GLN A 119 21.82 -4.94 17.30
N LEU A 120 22.07 -5.07 16.01
CA LEU A 120 21.56 -6.13 15.16
C LEU A 120 22.73 -6.95 14.63
N SER A 121 22.50 -8.23 14.38
CA SER A 121 23.46 -9.10 13.70
C SER A 121 22.76 -10.05 12.73
N ASP A 122 23.48 -10.43 11.69
CA ASP A 122 23.14 -11.56 10.82
C ASP A 122 24.36 -12.48 10.66
N ALA A 123 24.31 -13.42 9.69
CA ALA A 123 25.39 -14.36 9.46
C ALA A 123 26.69 -13.70 8.94
N THR A 124 26.62 -12.45 8.49
CA THR A 124 27.68 -11.76 7.73
C THR A 124 28.18 -10.48 8.40
N ALA A 125 27.34 -9.78 9.16
CA ALA A 125 27.66 -8.47 9.71
C ALA A 125 26.93 -8.14 11.03
N GLU A 126 27.46 -7.15 11.74
CA GLU A 126 26.81 -6.48 12.87
C GLU A 126 26.50 -5.03 12.50
N ALA A 127 25.36 -4.52 12.96
CA ALA A 127 24.91 -3.15 12.73
C ALA A 127 24.48 -2.48 14.05
N HIS A 128 24.80 -1.20 14.18
CA HIS A 128 24.41 -0.37 15.32
C HIS A 128 23.48 0.75 14.85
N ILE A 129 22.27 0.77 15.40
CA ILE A 129 21.24 1.75 15.05
C ILE A 129 21.11 2.75 16.19
N ASN A 130 21.34 4.03 15.89
CA ASN A 130 20.98 5.11 16.80
C ASN A 130 19.46 5.32 16.75
N VAL A 131 18.78 5.06 17.86
CA VAL A 131 17.31 5.00 17.94
C VAL A 131 16.69 6.37 17.68
N ALA A 132 17.25 7.44 18.25
CA ALA A 132 16.70 8.79 18.08
C ALA A 132 16.79 9.26 16.62
N LYS A 133 17.95 9.04 15.97
CA LYS A 133 18.13 9.32 14.55
C LYS A 133 17.14 8.52 13.71
N ARG A 134 17.06 7.21 13.95
CA ARG A 134 16.18 6.31 13.22
C ARG A 134 14.71 6.68 13.38
N ALA A 135 14.26 6.98 14.60
CA ALA A 135 12.90 7.42 14.86
C ALA A 135 12.57 8.71 14.09
N GLY A 136 13.51 9.65 13.99
CA GLY A 136 13.36 10.87 13.18
C GLY A 136 13.21 10.56 11.68
N GLU A 137 14.00 9.65 11.15
CA GLU A 137 13.90 9.22 9.73
C GLU A 137 12.54 8.56 9.44
N VAL A 138 12.01 7.74 10.36
CA VAL A 138 10.69 7.12 10.23
C VAL A 138 9.56 8.15 10.36
N GLN A 139 9.67 9.10 11.28
CA GLN A 139 8.69 10.18 11.43
C GLN A 139 8.64 11.09 10.21
N GLU A 140 9.79 11.35 9.58
CA GLU A 140 9.85 12.10 8.32
C GLU A 140 9.21 11.31 7.17
N LEU A 141 9.43 9.99 7.10
CA LEU A 141 8.72 9.13 6.15
C LEU A 141 7.20 9.22 6.34
N TRP A 142 6.70 9.23 7.59
CA TRP A 142 5.27 9.39 7.85
C TRP A 142 4.73 10.74 7.39
N ARG A 143 5.47 11.82 7.64
CA ARG A 143 5.10 13.17 7.19
C ARG A 143 4.98 13.26 5.66
N ARG A 144 5.76 12.44 4.97
CA ARG A 144 5.81 12.34 3.50
C ARG A 144 5.08 11.11 2.97
N ALA A 145 4.24 10.45 3.77
CA ALA A 145 3.59 9.22 3.37
C ALA A 145 2.67 9.40 2.15
N ASP A 146 2.13 10.60 1.96
CA ASP A 146 1.30 10.94 0.79
C ASP A 146 2.11 11.07 -0.52
N GLU A 147 3.44 11.17 -0.45
CA GLU A 147 4.35 11.15 -1.61
C GLU A 147 4.64 9.71 -2.08
N LEU A 148 4.30 8.70 -1.27
CA LEU A 148 4.53 7.30 -1.58
C LEU A 148 3.46 6.73 -2.53
N PRO A 149 3.81 5.71 -3.33
CA PRO A 149 2.84 4.90 -4.07
C PRO A 149 1.72 4.38 -3.15
N PHE A 150 0.47 4.42 -3.59
CA PHE A 150 -0.70 4.23 -2.71
C PHE A 150 -0.64 3.00 -1.78
N TYR A 151 -0.32 1.81 -2.29
CA TYR A 151 -0.31 0.61 -1.45
C TYR A 151 0.80 0.68 -0.37
N VAL A 152 1.90 1.37 -0.67
CA VAL A 152 2.97 1.66 0.29
C VAL A 152 2.51 2.77 1.24
N SER A 153 1.90 3.85 0.74
CA SER A 153 1.34 4.95 1.54
C SER A 153 0.35 4.47 2.59
N GLU A 154 -0.64 3.67 2.18
CA GLU A 154 -1.65 3.09 3.08
C GLU A 154 -1.02 2.19 4.13
N ALA A 155 -0.04 1.37 3.74
CA ALA A 155 0.68 0.51 4.68
C ALA A 155 1.51 1.33 5.68
N ILE A 156 2.13 2.43 5.25
CA ILE A 156 2.89 3.34 6.11
C ILE A 156 1.97 4.12 7.07
N LYS A 157 0.79 4.56 6.62
CA LYS A 157 -0.22 5.20 7.48
C LYS A 157 -0.76 4.23 8.53
N GLN A 158 -1.14 3.02 8.13
CA GLN A 158 -1.57 1.96 9.06
C GLN A 158 -0.46 1.59 10.05
N HIS A 159 0.79 1.54 9.58
CA HIS A 159 1.95 1.35 10.44
C HIS A 159 2.04 2.49 11.47
N GLN A 160 2.00 3.76 11.05
CA GLN A 160 2.05 4.92 11.94
C GLN A 160 0.94 4.84 13.00
N GLU A 161 -0.31 4.67 12.61
CA GLU A 161 -1.44 4.53 13.54
C GLU A 161 -1.21 3.42 14.57
N GLY A 162 -0.75 2.25 14.10
CA GLY A 162 -0.53 1.10 14.95
C GLY A 162 0.58 1.30 15.99
N VAL A 163 1.69 1.93 15.60
CA VAL A 163 2.89 2.06 16.46
C VAL A 163 2.93 3.33 17.29
N THR A 164 2.02 4.28 17.03
CA THR A 164 1.88 5.53 17.80
C THR A 164 0.66 5.55 18.73
N SER A 165 -0.13 4.47 18.76
CA SER A 165 -1.32 4.34 19.61
C SER A 165 -1.06 4.38 21.12
N GLY A 166 0.20 4.30 21.55
CA GLY A 166 0.60 4.15 22.96
C GLY A 166 0.40 2.75 23.54
N ASN A 167 -0.25 1.86 22.78
CA ASN A 167 -0.54 0.48 23.15
C ASN A 167 0.51 -0.49 22.59
N PRO A 168 0.49 -1.78 23.01
CA PRO A 168 1.37 -2.79 22.43
C PRO A 168 1.18 -2.89 20.91
N VAL A 169 2.28 -3.00 20.17
CA VAL A 169 2.21 -3.19 18.72
C VAL A 169 1.45 -4.50 18.43
N SER A 170 0.30 -4.38 17.77
CA SER A 170 -0.60 -5.49 17.56
C SER A 170 -0.03 -6.51 16.56
N LYS A 171 -0.51 -7.75 16.61
CA LYS A 171 -0.17 -8.77 15.58
C LYS A 171 -0.62 -8.33 14.18
N ALA A 172 -1.71 -7.57 14.07
CA ALA A 172 -2.21 -7.05 12.81
C ALA A 172 -1.25 -5.99 12.23
N THR A 173 -0.85 -5.01 13.05
CA THR A 173 0.15 -3.99 12.71
C THR A 173 1.46 -4.65 12.27
N PHE A 174 1.93 -5.65 13.02
CA PHE A 174 3.14 -6.39 12.67
C PHE A 174 2.99 -7.12 11.32
N LYS A 175 1.85 -7.76 11.06
CA LYS A 175 1.60 -8.46 9.79
C LYS A 175 1.55 -7.50 8.60
N SER A 176 0.96 -6.31 8.76
CA SER A 176 0.98 -5.28 7.71
C SER A 176 2.40 -4.81 7.42
N TYR A 177 3.21 -4.60 8.47
CA TYR A 177 4.63 -4.28 8.34
C TYR A 177 5.42 -5.39 7.60
N GLU A 178 5.17 -6.67 7.87
CA GLU A 178 5.82 -7.79 7.15
C GLU A 178 5.46 -7.85 5.64
N GLN A 179 4.39 -7.17 5.22
CA GLN A 179 3.98 -7.12 3.82
C GLN A 179 4.61 -5.95 3.04
N LEU A 180 5.19 -4.96 3.73
CA LEU A 180 5.79 -3.77 3.11
C LEU A 180 6.80 -4.10 2.00
N PRO A 181 7.75 -5.05 2.18
CA PRO A 181 8.69 -5.41 1.11
C PRO A 181 7.98 -5.83 -0.16
N LYS A 182 6.89 -6.61 -0.06
CA LYS A 182 6.14 -7.09 -1.23
C LYS A 182 5.42 -5.95 -1.95
N PHE A 183 4.91 -4.97 -1.21
CA PHE A 183 4.29 -3.79 -1.81
C PHE A 183 5.33 -2.94 -2.54
N VAL A 184 6.52 -2.80 -1.97
CA VAL A 184 7.64 -2.08 -2.60
C VAL A 184 8.13 -2.83 -3.83
N ALA A 185 8.36 -4.14 -3.76
CA ALA A 185 8.74 -5.02 -4.87
C ALA A 185 7.80 -4.87 -6.07
N SER A 186 6.50 -4.85 -5.80
CA SER A 186 5.48 -4.66 -6.83
C SER A 186 5.50 -3.26 -7.46
N THR A 187 6.17 -2.31 -6.80
CA THR A 187 6.23 -0.91 -7.19
C THR A 187 7.55 -0.54 -7.86
N ASP A 188 8.69 -0.84 -7.26
CA ASP A 188 10.02 -0.51 -7.76
C ASP A 188 11.03 -1.59 -7.34
N PRO A 189 11.46 -2.46 -8.27
CA PRO A 189 12.44 -3.50 -7.99
C PRO A 189 13.82 -2.97 -7.52
N GLU A 190 14.23 -1.77 -7.94
CA GLU A 190 15.48 -1.16 -7.47
C GLU A 190 15.34 -0.70 -6.01
N ALA A 191 14.15 -0.23 -5.62
CA ALA A 191 13.86 0.09 -4.22
C ALA A 191 13.78 -1.18 -3.34
N GLU A 192 13.30 -2.30 -3.88
CA GLU A 192 13.33 -3.61 -3.21
C GLU A 192 14.75 -4.10 -2.96
N GLU A 193 15.64 -4.03 -3.96
CA GLU A 193 17.05 -4.44 -3.81
C GLU A 193 17.74 -3.65 -2.67
N LEU A 194 17.42 -2.36 -2.53
CA LEU A 194 17.90 -1.52 -1.43
C LEU A 194 17.33 -1.91 -0.05
N MET A 195 16.20 -2.62 0.00
CA MET A 195 15.64 -3.19 1.24
C MET A 195 16.24 -4.57 1.55
N GLU A 196 16.59 -5.34 0.52
CA GLU A 196 17.19 -6.67 0.66
C GLU A 196 18.66 -6.61 1.12
N GLY A 197 19.41 -5.54 0.78
CA GLY A 197 20.87 -5.45 0.94
C GLY A 197 21.46 -5.15 2.33
N ALA A 198 20.68 -5.01 3.41
CA ALA A 198 21.20 -4.82 4.78
C ALA A 198 20.21 -5.16 5.90
N GLY A 199 19.06 -5.75 5.57
CA GLY A 199 18.04 -5.98 6.56
C GLY A 199 17.34 -4.71 7.07
N ASP A 200 17.16 -3.70 6.21
CA ASP A 200 16.60 -2.40 6.57
C ASP A 200 15.60 -1.92 5.52
N LEU A 201 14.33 -1.73 5.93
CA LEU A 201 13.26 -1.31 5.02
C LEU A 201 13.31 0.18 4.65
N LEU A 202 13.95 1.02 5.46
CA LEU A 202 13.79 2.47 5.34
C LEU A 202 14.51 3.09 4.13
N PRO A 203 15.74 2.70 3.76
CA PRO A 203 16.41 3.27 2.58
C PRO A 203 15.59 3.15 1.29
N GLY A 204 15.03 1.96 1.02
CA GLY A 204 14.17 1.75 -0.15
C GLY A 204 12.84 2.51 -0.06
N LEU A 205 12.29 2.74 1.13
CA LEU A 205 11.08 3.57 1.29
C LEU A 205 11.40 5.05 1.04
N GLN A 206 12.58 5.50 1.44
CA GLN A 206 13.02 6.87 1.24
C GLN A 206 13.32 7.19 -0.23
N THR A 207 13.83 6.25 -1.03
CA THR A 207 14.02 6.47 -2.47
C THR A 207 12.69 6.73 -3.20
N LEU A 208 11.59 6.14 -2.72
CA LEU A 208 10.25 6.39 -3.23
C LEU A 208 9.74 7.81 -2.89
N THR A 209 10.14 8.38 -1.74
CA THR A 209 9.80 9.77 -1.39
C THR A 209 10.67 10.81 -2.09
N ASN A 210 11.96 10.53 -2.31
CA ASN A 210 12.93 11.51 -2.80
C ASN A 210 12.97 11.69 -4.33
N ALA A 211 12.10 11.02 -5.08
CA ALA A 211 11.96 11.25 -6.51
C ALA A 211 11.06 12.48 -6.74
N PRO A 212 11.53 13.58 -7.36
CA PRO A 212 10.60 14.54 -7.94
C PRO A 212 9.84 13.80 -9.02
N VAL A 213 8.55 13.58 -8.80
CA VAL A 213 7.68 12.97 -9.80
C VAL A 213 7.27 14.06 -10.78
N SER A 214 8.25 14.67 -11.45
CA SER A 214 7.98 15.57 -12.56
C SER A 214 7.47 14.73 -13.73
N ARG A 215 6.28 15.05 -14.24
CA ARG A 215 5.75 14.45 -15.46
C ARG A 215 6.82 14.51 -16.56
N PRO A 216 7.20 13.38 -17.18
CA PRO A 216 8.13 13.40 -18.30
C PRO A 216 7.63 14.34 -19.41
N LEU A 217 8.52 15.17 -19.95
CA LEU A 217 8.15 16.26 -20.89
C LEU A 217 7.74 15.78 -22.30
N PHE A 218 7.92 14.49 -22.61
CA PHE A 218 7.69 13.93 -23.96
C PHE A 218 6.91 12.62 -23.92
N ASP A 219 5.93 12.48 -24.81
CA ASP A 219 5.26 11.21 -25.06
C ASP A 219 6.21 10.23 -25.77
N VAL A 220 6.24 8.98 -25.30
CA VAL A 220 7.13 7.91 -25.83
C VAL A 220 6.91 7.66 -27.32
N GLU A 221 5.68 7.90 -27.80
CA GLU A 221 5.25 7.72 -29.18
C GLU A 221 5.83 8.79 -30.11
N LEU A 222 6.15 9.97 -29.58
CA LEU A 222 6.74 11.09 -30.32
C LEU A 222 8.27 10.98 -30.46
N ILE A 223 8.90 9.99 -29.82
CA ILE A 223 10.35 9.77 -29.89
C ILE A 223 10.69 8.99 -31.17
N PRO A 224 11.56 9.53 -32.06
CA PRO A 224 11.98 8.85 -33.28
C PRO A 224 12.53 7.46 -32.99
N VAL A 225 12.21 6.49 -33.86
CA VAL A 225 12.57 5.07 -33.68
C VAL A 225 14.08 4.85 -33.57
N GLN A 226 14.89 5.72 -34.19
CA GLN A 226 16.34 5.64 -34.14
C GLN A 226 16.94 6.04 -32.78
N GLU A 227 16.18 6.75 -31.93
CA GLU A 227 16.66 7.20 -30.60
C GLU A 227 16.35 6.19 -29.50
N VAL A 228 16.92 4.99 -29.64
CA VAL A 228 16.64 3.83 -28.78
C VAL A 228 16.92 4.11 -27.31
N GLU A 229 18.02 4.80 -26.99
CA GLU A 229 18.41 5.09 -25.61
C GLU A 229 17.53 6.18 -24.97
N LEU A 230 17.16 7.22 -25.72
CA LEU A 230 16.22 8.24 -25.24
C LEU A 230 14.83 7.63 -25.03
N LYS A 231 14.37 6.79 -25.95
CA LYS A 231 13.09 6.08 -25.83
C LYS A 231 13.05 5.17 -24.61
N ARG A 232 14.14 4.41 -24.35
CA ARG A 232 14.27 3.58 -23.14
C ARG A 232 14.24 4.41 -21.86
N ARG A 233 14.98 5.52 -21.79
CA ARG A 233 15.01 6.42 -20.62
C ARG A 233 13.65 7.08 -20.39
N THR A 234 12.99 7.54 -21.44
CA THR A 234 11.66 8.14 -21.33
C THR A 234 10.63 7.08 -20.90
N ILE A 235 10.67 5.84 -21.43
CA ILE A 235 9.81 4.73 -20.96
C ILE A 235 10.04 4.44 -19.47
N ALA A 236 11.29 4.39 -19.01
CA ALA A 236 11.63 4.14 -17.61
C ALA A 236 11.14 5.28 -16.69
N ALA A 237 11.33 6.53 -17.11
CA ALA A 237 10.83 7.71 -16.40
C ALA A 237 9.29 7.74 -16.35
N TRP A 238 8.62 7.36 -17.44
CA TRP A 238 7.15 7.22 -17.49
C TRP A 238 6.65 6.10 -16.57
N ARG A 239 7.31 4.93 -16.54
CA ARG A 239 6.95 3.84 -15.60
C ARG A 239 7.12 4.30 -14.15
N LYS A 240 8.27 4.91 -13.82
CA LYS A 240 8.55 5.46 -12.49
C LYS A 240 7.49 6.51 -12.09
N TRP A 241 7.17 7.45 -12.97
CA TRP A 241 6.13 8.45 -12.74
C TRP A 241 4.72 7.84 -12.56
N GLN A 242 4.36 6.83 -13.36
CA GLN A 242 3.08 6.11 -13.27
C GLN A 242 2.92 5.33 -11.97
N LEU A 243 4.03 4.81 -11.43
CA LEU A 243 4.08 4.07 -10.17
C LEU A 243 3.99 5.00 -8.96
N THR A 244 4.57 6.20 -9.05
CA THR A 244 4.57 7.18 -7.95
C THR A 244 3.37 8.13 -7.94
N SER A 245 2.69 8.40 -9.08
CA SER A 245 1.68 9.47 -9.13
C SER A 245 0.23 9.11 -8.74
N SER A 246 -0.39 8.02 -9.20
CA SER A 246 -1.88 8.04 -9.21
C SER A 246 -2.57 6.76 -9.67
N ARG A 247 -2.42 5.64 -8.96
CA ARG A 247 -3.33 4.49 -9.22
C ARG A 247 -4.21 4.06 -8.06
N GLY A 248 -3.78 4.28 -6.83
CA GLY A 248 -4.56 3.76 -5.71
C GLY A 248 -5.52 4.75 -5.06
N HIS A 249 -5.13 6.02 -4.85
CA HIS A 249 -6.06 7.01 -4.26
C HIS A 249 -6.98 7.63 -5.32
N SER A 250 -6.45 8.28 -6.37
CA SER A 250 -7.25 8.86 -7.45
C SER A 250 -8.13 7.80 -8.13
N GLY A 251 -7.55 6.63 -8.46
CA GLY A 251 -8.29 5.52 -9.05
C GLY A 251 -9.33 4.89 -8.10
N ARG A 252 -9.18 5.00 -6.78
CA ARG A 252 -10.22 4.61 -5.80
C ARG A 252 -11.31 5.66 -5.71
N VAL A 253 -10.95 6.94 -5.56
CA VAL A 253 -11.88 8.07 -5.52
C VAL A 253 -12.70 8.15 -6.80
N PHE A 254 -12.07 7.95 -7.96
CA PHE A 254 -12.75 7.82 -9.26
C PHE A 254 -13.76 6.67 -9.26
N ARG A 255 -13.33 5.45 -8.91
CA ARG A 255 -14.24 4.28 -8.90
C ARG A 255 -15.40 4.46 -7.92
N GLU A 256 -15.14 4.97 -6.73
CA GLU A 256 -16.16 5.24 -5.71
C GLU A 256 -17.10 6.37 -6.17
N GLY A 257 -16.56 7.46 -6.72
CA GLY A 257 -17.32 8.59 -7.25
C GLY A 257 -18.22 8.22 -8.41
N VAL A 258 -17.72 7.46 -9.40
CA VAL A 258 -18.51 6.95 -10.52
C VAL A 258 -19.60 6.01 -10.03
N ARG A 259 -19.28 5.04 -9.16
CA ARG A 259 -20.32 4.14 -8.61
C ARG A 259 -21.39 4.90 -7.82
N ALA A 260 -21.00 5.94 -7.08
CA ALA A 260 -21.95 6.78 -6.36
C ALA A 260 -22.83 7.60 -7.32
N ALA A 261 -22.24 8.24 -8.34
CA ALA A 261 -22.95 9.07 -9.31
C ALA A 261 -24.01 8.29 -10.10
N TYR A 262 -23.73 7.03 -10.42
CA TYR A 262 -24.65 6.12 -11.12
C TYR A 262 -25.50 5.26 -10.18
N ASP A 263 -25.45 5.49 -8.86
CA ASP A 263 -26.12 4.66 -7.85
C ASP A 263 -25.88 3.14 -8.04
N SER A 264 -24.63 2.78 -8.39
CA SER A 264 -24.19 1.42 -8.71
C SER A 264 -25.04 0.72 -9.77
N THR A 265 -25.57 1.48 -10.74
CA THR A 265 -26.40 0.99 -11.85
C THR A 265 -25.57 0.93 -13.13
N CYS A 266 -25.62 -0.21 -13.82
CA CYS A 266 -24.99 -0.36 -15.13
C CYS A 266 -25.69 0.54 -16.15
N LEU A 267 -24.92 1.41 -16.80
CA LEU A 267 -25.41 2.34 -17.82
C LEU A 267 -26.08 1.62 -19.00
N ILE A 268 -25.51 0.48 -19.44
CA ILE A 268 -25.98 -0.27 -20.62
C ILE A 268 -27.24 -1.09 -20.32
N CYS A 269 -27.22 -2.00 -19.35
CA CYS A 269 -28.38 -2.88 -19.09
C CYS A 269 -29.30 -2.45 -17.95
N GLY A 270 -28.92 -1.45 -17.15
CA GLY A 270 -29.73 -0.97 -16.02
C GLY A 270 -29.71 -1.87 -14.78
N VAL A 271 -28.91 -2.94 -14.73
CA VAL A 271 -28.79 -3.75 -13.52
C VAL A 271 -28.14 -2.92 -12.40
N ARG A 272 -28.78 -2.87 -11.23
CA ARG A 272 -28.28 -2.17 -10.05
C ARG A 272 -27.70 -3.16 -9.05
N LEU A 273 -26.41 -3.07 -8.78
CA LEU A 273 -25.68 -3.99 -7.91
C LEU A 273 -24.89 -3.21 -6.85
N PRO A 274 -25.58 -2.64 -5.84
CA PRO A 274 -24.94 -1.84 -4.81
C PRO A 274 -24.04 -2.72 -3.91
N PRO A 275 -23.12 -2.12 -3.15
CA PRO A 275 -22.34 -2.86 -2.15
C PRO A 275 -23.27 -3.47 -1.08
N THR A 276 -22.91 -4.64 -0.57
CA THR A 276 -23.57 -5.29 0.57
C THR A 276 -22.58 -5.41 1.73
N PRO A 277 -23.01 -5.66 2.98
CA PRO A 277 -22.08 -5.92 4.07
C PRO A 277 -21.05 -7.01 3.70
N GLY A 278 -19.77 -6.67 3.74
CA GLY A 278 -18.67 -7.56 3.39
C GLY A 278 -18.38 -7.74 1.88
N ASN A 279 -19.17 -7.16 0.96
CA ASN A 279 -18.95 -7.28 -0.48
C ASN A 279 -18.96 -5.91 -1.18
N ALA A 280 -18.03 -5.71 -2.11
CA ALA A 280 -18.03 -4.53 -2.97
C ALA A 280 -19.22 -4.54 -3.95
N ALA A 281 -19.52 -3.37 -4.53
CA ALA A 281 -20.53 -3.25 -5.59
C ALA A 281 -20.22 -4.22 -6.75
N GLY A 282 -21.26 -4.81 -7.34
CA GLY A 282 -21.15 -5.75 -8.45
C GLY A 282 -20.91 -5.10 -9.82
N VAL A 283 -20.63 -3.80 -9.83
CA VAL A 283 -20.38 -2.96 -10.99
C VAL A 283 -19.01 -2.29 -10.90
N ASP A 284 -18.44 -1.98 -12.05
CA ASP A 284 -17.14 -1.37 -12.21
C ASP A 284 -17.28 0.05 -12.78
N ALA A 285 -16.25 0.88 -12.59
CA ALA A 285 -16.15 2.18 -13.25
C ALA A 285 -15.17 2.02 -14.41
N ALA A 286 -15.65 2.22 -15.63
CA ALA A 286 -14.85 2.22 -16.84
C ALA A 286 -14.56 3.65 -17.26
N HIS A 287 -13.33 3.94 -17.68
CA HIS A 287 -13.00 5.23 -18.27
C HIS A 287 -13.51 5.31 -19.71
N VAL A 288 -14.09 6.45 -20.09
CA VAL A 288 -14.43 6.75 -21.48
C VAL A 288 -13.16 7.03 -22.27
N LEU A 289 -12.37 8.02 -21.83
CA LEU A 289 -11.02 8.22 -22.36
C LEU A 289 -10.04 7.32 -21.61
N PRO A 290 -9.27 6.46 -22.31
CA PRO A 290 -8.36 5.54 -21.65
C PRO A 290 -7.41 6.26 -20.70
N TRP A 291 -7.43 5.86 -19.43
CA TRP A 291 -6.59 6.47 -18.40
C TRP A 291 -5.11 6.50 -18.79
N ARG A 292 -4.61 5.48 -19.51
CA ARG A 292 -3.21 5.38 -19.97
C ARG A 292 -2.76 6.54 -20.86
N GLN A 293 -3.69 7.24 -21.51
CA GLN A 293 -3.42 8.32 -22.46
C GLN A 293 -3.79 9.70 -21.89
N TYR A 294 -4.88 9.77 -21.10
CA TYR A 294 -5.46 11.04 -20.68
C TYR A 294 -5.35 11.32 -19.18
N GLU A 295 -5.06 10.30 -18.37
CA GLU A 295 -4.83 10.41 -16.92
C GLU A 295 -5.94 11.15 -16.16
N LEU A 296 -7.17 11.03 -16.66
CA LEU A 296 -8.32 11.80 -16.22
C LEU A 296 -9.23 10.95 -15.33
N ASP A 297 -8.93 10.95 -14.03
CA ASP A 297 -9.68 10.25 -12.97
C ASP A 297 -10.86 11.08 -12.44
N GLU A 298 -11.62 11.67 -13.36
CA GLU A 298 -12.79 12.50 -13.04
C GLU A 298 -14.08 11.75 -13.33
N VAL A 299 -15.12 11.95 -12.50
CA VAL A 299 -16.38 11.20 -12.62
C VAL A 299 -17.03 11.37 -14.00
N TYR A 300 -16.90 12.55 -14.60
CA TYR A 300 -17.42 12.85 -15.95
C TYR A 300 -16.60 12.19 -17.09
N ASN A 301 -15.48 11.54 -16.78
CA ASN A 301 -14.76 10.63 -17.68
C ASN A 301 -15.09 9.15 -17.39
N GLY A 302 -16.01 8.88 -16.48
CA GLY A 302 -16.36 7.54 -16.05
C GLY A 302 -17.79 7.12 -16.40
N VAL A 303 -17.95 5.84 -16.72
CA VAL A 303 -19.25 5.18 -16.86
C VAL A 303 -19.32 3.97 -15.94
N CYS A 304 -20.47 3.74 -15.32
CA CYS A 304 -20.68 2.59 -14.44
C CYS A 304 -21.22 1.40 -15.26
N LEU A 305 -20.50 0.26 -15.25
CA LEU A 305 -20.83 -0.90 -16.07
C LEU A 305 -20.80 -2.19 -15.24
N CYS A 306 -21.69 -3.15 -15.52
CA CYS A 306 -21.52 -4.50 -15.00
C CYS A 306 -20.36 -5.20 -15.72
N LYS A 307 -19.80 -6.25 -15.13
CA LYS A 307 -18.58 -6.91 -15.61
C LYS A 307 -18.63 -7.29 -17.10
N THR A 308 -19.76 -7.82 -17.56
CA THR A 308 -19.92 -8.24 -18.96
C THR A 308 -19.93 -7.05 -19.91
N HIS A 309 -20.65 -5.99 -19.58
CA HIS A 309 -20.70 -4.79 -20.42
C HIS A 309 -19.42 -3.97 -20.36
N HIS A 310 -18.73 -3.97 -19.22
CA HIS A 310 -17.39 -3.39 -19.11
C HIS A 310 -16.41 -4.08 -20.06
N TRP A 311 -16.38 -5.41 -20.04
CA TRP A 311 -15.59 -6.18 -20.99
C TRP A 311 -15.95 -5.87 -22.45
N ALA A 312 -17.25 -5.83 -22.78
CA ALA A 312 -17.71 -5.55 -24.14
C ALA A 312 -17.32 -4.13 -24.60
N PHE A 313 -17.39 -3.14 -23.70
CA PHE A 313 -16.98 -1.76 -23.96
C PHE A 313 -15.47 -1.64 -24.19
N ASP A 314 -14.65 -2.18 -23.28
CA ASP A 314 -13.18 -2.12 -23.37
C ASP A 314 -12.64 -2.84 -24.62
N ASN A 315 -13.32 -3.90 -25.07
CA ASN A 315 -12.97 -4.65 -26.28
C ASN A 315 -13.58 -4.06 -27.55
N ARG A 316 -14.17 -2.86 -27.49
CA ARG A 316 -14.81 -2.16 -28.63
C ARG A 316 -15.92 -2.97 -29.32
N LEU A 317 -16.61 -3.84 -28.56
CA LEU A 317 -17.78 -4.58 -29.04
C LEU A 317 -19.07 -3.79 -28.88
N LEU A 318 -19.10 -2.90 -27.88
CA LEU A 318 -20.13 -1.87 -27.69
C LEU A 318 -19.45 -0.51 -27.60
N ALA A 319 -20.07 0.49 -28.20
CA ALA A 319 -19.71 1.89 -28.04
C ALA A 319 -20.85 2.62 -27.33
N ILE A 320 -20.49 3.64 -26.55
CA ILE A 320 -21.42 4.62 -26.02
C ILE A 320 -21.16 5.90 -26.81
N ILE A 321 -22.20 6.45 -27.41
CA ILE A 321 -22.11 7.70 -28.18
C ILE A 321 -23.07 8.74 -27.60
N ALA A 322 -22.79 10.00 -27.85
CA ALA A 322 -23.68 11.10 -27.55
C ALA A 322 -24.24 11.62 -28.89
N ASP A 323 -25.56 11.64 -29.05
CA ASP A 323 -26.22 12.13 -30.26
C ASP A 323 -26.42 13.64 -30.15
N ASP A 324 -25.64 14.42 -30.88
CA ASP A 324 -25.61 15.88 -30.79
C ASP A 324 -26.91 16.55 -31.28
N ALA A 325 -27.77 15.81 -32.01
CA ALA A 325 -29.05 16.33 -32.47
C ALA A 325 -30.18 16.15 -31.44
N SER A 326 -30.14 15.07 -30.65
CA SER A 326 -31.19 14.73 -29.67
C SER A 326 -30.80 14.98 -28.20
N ASP A 327 -29.53 15.33 -27.94
CA ASP A 327 -28.92 15.39 -26.61
C ASP A 327 -28.97 14.05 -25.84
N ASP A 328 -29.32 12.95 -26.51
CA ASP A 328 -29.39 11.62 -25.92
C ASP A 328 -28.03 10.91 -25.91
N TYR A 329 -27.86 9.94 -25.01
CA TYR A 329 -26.78 8.96 -25.07
C TYR A 329 -27.31 7.66 -25.67
N ARG A 330 -26.52 7.00 -26.51
CA ARG A 330 -26.90 5.74 -27.19
C ARG A 330 -25.82 4.68 -27.06
N VAL A 331 -26.25 3.43 -27.06
CA VAL A 331 -25.37 2.26 -27.20
C VAL A 331 -25.42 1.79 -28.63
N GLU A 332 -24.26 1.55 -29.23
CA GLU A 332 -24.12 1.03 -30.59
C GLU A 332 -23.10 -0.10 -30.65
N ILE A 333 -23.13 -0.87 -31.74
CA ILE A 333 -22.12 -1.88 -32.06
C ILE A 333 -21.28 -1.30 -33.20
N PRO A 334 -19.97 -1.04 -33.00
CA PRO A 334 -19.10 -0.56 -34.05
C PRO A 334 -19.13 -1.50 -35.27
N GLU A 335 -19.10 -0.95 -36.48
CA GLU A 335 -19.22 -1.73 -37.72
C GLU A 335 -18.14 -2.81 -37.83
N ARG A 336 -16.91 -2.47 -37.42
CA ARG A 336 -15.79 -3.42 -37.35
C ARG A 336 -16.10 -4.63 -36.46
N ALA A 337 -16.68 -4.39 -35.27
CA ALA A 337 -17.05 -5.46 -34.34
C ALA A 337 -18.17 -6.33 -34.92
N ARG A 338 -19.19 -5.71 -35.50
CA ARG A 338 -20.29 -6.40 -36.20
C ARG A 338 -19.76 -7.32 -37.30
N ASN A 339 -18.91 -6.79 -38.18
CA ASN A 339 -18.32 -7.53 -39.29
C ASN A 339 -17.42 -8.68 -38.81
N ALA A 340 -16.62 -8.45 -37.76
CA ALA A 340 -15.76 -9.47 -37.19
C ALA A 340 -16.54 -10.64 -36.57
N LEU A 341 -17.64 -10.36 -35.87
CA LEU A 341 -18.51 -11.39 -35.29
C LEU A 341 -19.23 -12.20 -36.37
N LEU A 342 -19.77 -11.53 -37.40
CA LEU A 342 -20.40 -12.19 -38.54
C LEU A 342 -19.42 -13.10 -39.29
N ALA A 343 -18.20 -12.63 -39.56
CA ALA A 343 -17.17 -13.40 -40.25
C ALA A 343 -16.75 -14.67 -39.48
N ARG A 344 -16.87 -14.66 -38.14
CA ARG A 344 -16.58 -15.79 -37.25
C ARG A 344 -17.78 -16.70 -37.00
N GLY A 345 -18.97 -16.35 -37.49
CA GLY A 345 -20.20 -17.09 -37.25
C GLY A 345 -20.79 -16.92 -35.85
N GLU A 346 -20.36 -15.90 -35.10
CA GLU A 346 -20.75 -15.65 -33.70
C GLU A 346 -22.13 -14.97 -33.58
N THR A 347 -23.14 -15.56 -34.21
CA THR A 347 -24.49 -14.99 -34.36
C THR A 347 -25.24 -14.82 -33.03
N ALA A 348 -25.07 -15.76 -32.09
CA ALA A 348 -25.69 -15.68 -30.78
C ALA A 348 -25.14 -14.51 -29.94
N MET A 349 -23.82 -14.28 -30.00
CA MET A 349 -23.18 -13.16 -29.34
C MET A 349 -23.61 -11.83 -29.95
N LEU A 350 -23.67 -11.75 -31.29
CA LEU A 350 -24.15 -10.55 -31.97
C LEU A 350 -25.59 -10.21 -31.58
N SER A 351 -26.50 -11.20 -31.61
CA SER A 351 -27.89 -11.00 -31.20
C SER A 351 -28.02 -10.56 -29.74
N TRP A 352 -27.17 -11.10 -28.86
CA TRP A 352 -27.11 -10.67 -27.46
C TRP A 352 -26.67 -9.20 -27.33
N LEU A 353 -25.61 -8.78 -28.04
CA LEU A 353 -25.17 -7.38 -28.06
C LEU A 353 -26.25 -6.44 -28.61
N GLU A 354 -26.92 -6.85 -29.69
CA GLU A 354 -27.99 -6.08 -30.33
C GLU A 354 -29.16 -5.79 -29.40
N SER A 355 -29.43 -6.67 -28.43
CA SER A 355 -30.49 -6.46 -27.43
C SER A 355 -30.26 -5.25 -26.51
N PHE A 356 -29.04 -4.70 -26.48
CA PHE A 356 -28.68 -3.52 -25.70
C PHE A 356 -28.48 -2.25 -26.53
N VAL A 357 -28.59 -2.33 -27.85
CA VAL A 357 -28.42 -1.19 -28.77
C VAL A 357 -29.65 -0.29 -28.71
N GLY A 358 -29.41 1.03 -28.68
CA GLY A 358 -30.47 2.04 -28.67
C GLY A 358 -30.21 3.18 -27.71
N VAL A 359 -31.26 4.00 -27.47
CA VAL A 359 -31.21 5.15 -26.55
C VAL A 359 -31.08 4.66 -25.11
N ILE A 360 -30.13 5.23 -24.38
CA ILE A 360 -29.90 4.97 -22.97
C ILE A 360 -30.98 5.73 -22.18
N PRO A 361 -31.80 5.06 -21.36
CA PRO A 361 -32.81 5.73 -20.54
C PRO A 361 -32.17 6.72 -19.57
N GLU A 362 -32.74 7.92 -19.46
CA GLU A 362 -32.20 8.99 -18.60
C GLU A 362 -32.04 8.56 -17.15
N ALA A 363 -32.93 7.69 -16.65
CA ALA A 363 -32.85 7.13 -15.30
C ALA A 363 -31.57 6.32 -15.01
N ARG A 364 -30.78 5.95 -16.04
CA ARG A 364 -29.50 5.25 -15.90
C ARG A 364 -28.29 6.18 -15.90
N LEU A 365 -28.49 7.47 -16.19
CA LEU A 365 -27.45 8.48 -16.14
C LEU A 365 -27.34 9.09 -14.73
N PRO A 366 -26.19 9.70 -14.38
CA PRO A 366 -26.06 10.49 -13.17
C PRO A 366 -27.15 11.56 -13.07
N ARG A 367 -27.70 11.71 -11.85
CA ARG A 367 -28.72 12.72 -11.54
C ARG A 367 -28.19 14.14 -11.69
N ASP A 368 -26.92 14.34 -11.37
CA ASP A 368 -26.20 15.59 -11.64
C ASP A 368 -25.67 15.57 -13.09
N PRO A 369 -26.15 16.46 -13.97
CA PRO A 369 -25.67 16.55 -15.35
C PRO A 369 -24.16 16.80 -15.48
N LEU A 370 -23.53 17.45 -14.49
CA LEU A 370 -22.08 17.70 -14.50
C LEU A 370 -21.25 16.43 -14.31
N LEU A 371 -21.86 15.37 -13.79
CA LEU A 371 -21.23 14.07 -13.57
C LEU A 371 -21.51 13.08 -14.71
N ARG A 372 -22.35 13.45 -15.68
CA ARG A 372 -22.60 12.64 -16.88
C ARG A 372 -21.33 12.55 -17.73
N PRO A 373 -21.16 11.47 -18.52
CA PRO A 373 -19.97 11.31 -19.34
C PRO A 373 -19.93 12.44 -20.37
N ARG A 374 -18.80 13.14 -20.46
CA ARG A 374 -18.69 14.28 -21.37
C ARG A 374 -18.86 13.85 -22.82
N ARG A 375 -19.68 14.59 -23.55
CA ARG A 375 -20.00 14.33 -24.95
C ARG A 375 -18.74 14.40 -25.82
N GLU A 376 -17.87 15.38 -25.54
CA GLU A 376 -16.60 15.54 -26.24
C GLU A 376 -15.69 14.31 -26.07
N PHE A 377 -15.74 13.65 -24.92
CA PHE A 377 -14.92 12.46 -24.64
C PHE A 377 -15.41 11.24 -25.41
N LEU A 378 -16.72 11.08 -25.51
CA LEU A 378 -17.34 10.02 -26.31
C LEU A 378 -17.04 10.24 -27.80
N ASN A 379 -17.04 11.49 -28.28
CA ASN A 379 -16.71 11.83 -29.66
C ASN A 379 -15.22 11.55 -29.98
N ILE A 380 -14.30 11.88 -29.06
CA ILE A 380 -12.87 11.52 -29.18
C ILE A 380 -12.70 9.99 -29.21
N LEU A 381 -13.39 9.27 -28.33
CA LEU A 381 -13.33 7.81 -28.29
C LEU A 381 -13.84 7.20 -29.61
N ALA A 382 -14.96 7.68 -30.15
CA ALA A 382 -15.53 7.21 -31.41
C ALA A 382 -14.57 7.46 -32.59
N ALA A 383 -13.99 8.66 -32.71
CA ALA A 383 -13.03 8.99 -33.77
C ALA A 383 -11.78 8.09 -33.73
N ASN A 384 -11.31 7.73 -32.54
CA ASN A 384 -10.16 6.82 -32.38
C ASN A 384 -10.49 5.35 -32.69
N GLN A 385 -11.77 4.96 -32.69
CA GLN A 385 -12.20 3.60 -33.04
C GLN A 385 -12.28 3.36 -34.56
N GLU A 386 -12.32 4.43 -35.37
CA GLU A 386 -12.37 4.35 -36.84
C GLU A 386 -10.98 4.31 -37.51
N LEU A 387 -9.91 4.64 -36.78
CA LEU A 387 -8.55 4.81 -37.31
C LEU A 387 -7.64 3.56 -37.20
N ASP A 388 -8.08 2.51 -36.50
CA ASP A 388 -7.39 1.20 -36.34
C ASP A 388 -8.18 0.09 -37.04
#